data_AF-A0A957GLG0-F1
#
_entry.id   AF-A0A957GLG0-F1
#
_cell.length_a   1.000
_cell.length_b   1.000
_cell.length_c   1.000
_cell.angle_alpha   90.00
_cell.angle_beta   90.00
_cell.angle_gamma   90.00
#
_symmetry.space_group_name_H-M   'P 1'
#
loop_
_entity.id
_entity.type
_entity.pdbx_description
1 polymer ?
#
loop_
_entity_poly.entity_id
_entity_poly.type
_entity_poly.pdbx_seq_one_letter_code
_entity_poly.pdbx_strand_id
1 'polypeptide(L)'
;KLAIKDLPEAWHARYQSDLGLHAPSDVNGVLQDVHWYGGIIGGVFQGYTLGNILSGLFYDQALQAHPTIPDEIAQGQFGTLHTWLIENIYQHGSKLTANELIERVTGGPLRIEPYMAYLRGKFGELYNL
;
A
#
# COMPACT_ATOMS: atom_id res chain seq x y z
N LYS A 1 1.29 1.92 -26.65
CA LYS A 1 0.05 2.72 -26.84
C LYS A 1 -1.08 1.72 -27.07
N LEU A 2 -2.25 1.92 -26.48
CA LEU A 2 -3.38 0.99 -26.51
C LEU A 2 -4.66 1.77 -26.85
N ALA A 3 -5.49 1.27 -27.78
CA ALA A 3 -6.77 1.90 -28.07
C ALA A 3 -7.84 1.38 -27.10
N ILE A 4 -8.84 2.22 -26.79
CA ILE A 4 -9.87 1.90 -25.78
C ILE A 4 -10.65 0.63 -26.15
N LYS A 5 -10.97 0.45 -27.43
CA LYS A 5 -11.70 -0.75 -27.91
C LYS A 5 -10.94 -2.06 -27.68
N ASP A 6 -9.61 -2.00 -27.53
CA ASP A 6 -8.74 -3.16 -27.32
C ASP A 6 -8.46 -3.39 -25.82
N LEU A 7 -8.99 -2.54 -24.93
CA LEU A 7 -8.76 -2.61 -23.49
C LEU A 7 -9.29 -3.92 -22.84
N PRO A 8 -10.46 -4.48 -23.22
CA PRO A 8 -10.91 -5.75 -22.65
C PRO A 8 -9.92 -6.90 -22.90
N GLU A 9 -9.44 -7.04 -24.15
CA GLU A 9 -8.45 -8.06 -24.50
C GLU A 9 -7.12 -7.85 -23.77
N ALA A 10 -6.62 -6.62 -23.75
CA ALA A 10 -5.39 -6.27 -23.04
C ALA A 10 -5.51 -6.53 -21.52
N TRP A 11 -6.68 -6.27 -20.93
CA TRP A 11 -6.95 -6.52 -19.51
C TRP A 11 -6.82 -8.01 -19.18
N HIS A 12 -7.53 -8.87 -19.92
CA HIS A 12 -7.47 -10.32 -19.71
C HIS A 12 -6.05 -10.86 -19.94
N ALA A 13 -5.35 -10.39 -20.98
CA ALA A 13 -3.97 -10.77 -21.25
C ALA A 13 -3.02 -10.40 -20.10
N ARG A 14 -3.18 -9.20 -19.50
CA ARG A 14 -2.39 -8.78 -18.33
C ARG A 14 -2.70 -9.58 -17.08
N TYR A 15 -3.97 -9.85 -16.80
CA TYR A 15 -4.37 -10.71 -15.69
C TYR A 15 -3.76 -12.12 -15.83
N GLN A 16 -3.82 -12.71 -17.02
CA GLN A 16 -3.21 -14.01 -17.28
C GLN A 16 -1.69 -13.99 -17.08
N SER A 17 -1.01 -12.93 -17.55
CA SER A 17 0.44 -12.78 -17.41
C SER A 17 0.88 -12.53 -15.97
N ASP A 18 0.18 -11.66 -15.25
CA ASP A 18 0.61 -11.15 -13.94
C ASP A 18 0.12 -12.04 -12.79
N LEU A 19 -1.05 -12.71 -12.95
CA LEU A 19 -1.72 -13.50 -11.91
C LEU A 19 -1.97 -14.97 -12.31
N GLY A 20 -1.73 -15.36 -13.57
CA GLY A 20 -1.90 -16.74 -14.04
C GLY A 20 -3.33 -17.15 -14.35
N LEU A 21 -4.29 -16.22 -14.32
CA LEU A 21 -5.72 -16.46 -14.61
C LEU A 21 -6.36 -15.21 -15.20
N HIS A 22 -7.54 -15.34 -15.82
CA HIS A 22 -8.37 -14.21 -16.21
C HIS A 22 -9.85 -14.49 -15.93
N ALA A 23 -10.67 -13.43 -15.89
CA ALA A 23 -12.10 -13.56 -15.68
C ALA A 23 -12.80 -14.18 -16.91
N PRO A 24 -13.93 -14.89 -16.73
CA PRO A 24 -14.66 -15.50 -17.85
C PRO A 24 -15.42 -14.49 -18.71
N SER A 25 -15.56 -13.24 -18.25
CA SER A 25 -16.21 -12.14 -18.96
C SER A 25 -15.64 -10.80 -18.48
N ASP A 26 -16.01 -9.72 -19.18
CA ASP A 26 -15.55 -8.36 -18.84
C ASP A 26 -16.15 -7.82 -17.54
N VAL A 27 -17.19 -8.44 -17.00
CA VAL A 27 -17.84 -8.06 -15.73
C VAL A 27 -16.84 -8.01 -14.58
N ASN A 28 -16.02 -9.06 -14.46
CA ASN A 28 -14.89 -9.11 -13.52
C ASN A 28 -13.54 -8.89 -14.24
N GLY A 29 -13.59 -8.35 -15.45
CA GLY A 29 -12.44 -7.94 -16.24
C GLY A 29 -12.28 -6.42 -16.17
N VAL A 30 -12.20 -5.78 -17.33
CA VAL A 30 -12.04 -4.31 -17.42
C VAL A 30 -13.18 -3.52 -16.75
N LEU A 31 -14.38 -4.09 -16.60
CA LEU A 31 -15.53 -3.40 -15.99
C LEU A 31 -15.53 -3.47 -14.45
N GLN A 32 -14.57 -4.17 -13.82
CA GLN A 32 -14.63 -4.50 -12.39
C GLN A 32 -14.57 -3.27 -11.47
N ASP A 33 -13.84 -2.23 -11.89
CA ASP A 33 -13.53 -1.07 -11.08
C ASP A 33 -14.11 0.21 -11.70
N VAL A 34 -14.65 1.07 -10.84
CA VAL A 34 -15.40 2.26 -11.26
C VAL A 34 -14.50 3.42 -11.74
N HIS A 35 -13.21 3.41 -11.44
CA HIS A 35 -12.33 4.59 -11.54
C HIS A 35 -12.32 5.23 -12.93
N TRP A 36 -12.24 4.42 -13.99
CA TRP A 36 -12.24 4.92 -15.37
C TRP A 36 -13.62 5.24 -15.92
N TYR A 37 -14.68 4.84 -15.21
CA TYR A 37 -16.07 5.18 -15.55
C TYR A 37 -16.55 6.43 -14.80
N GLY A 38 -15.99 6.71 -13.63
CA GLY A 38 -16.35 7.86 -12.78
C GLY A 38 -15.32 9.00 -12.78
N GLY A 39 -14.20 8.88 -13.49
CA GLY A 39 -13.11 9.83 -13.42
C GLY A 39 -12.19 9.80 -14.62
N ILE A 40 -10.92 10.17 -14.40
CA ILE A 40 -9.90 10.21 -15.45
C ILE A 40 -9.27 8.83 -15.69
N ILE A 41 -8.86 8.58 -16.93
CA ILE A 41 -7.98 7.45 -17.24
C ILE A 41 -6.53 7.88 -16.98
N GLY A 42 -5.91 7.22 -16.01
CA GLY A 42 -4.50 7.42 -15.64
C GLY A 42 -4.34 8.01 -14.24
N GLY A 43 -3.38 7.48 -13.47
CA GLY A 43 -3.03 8.02 -12.15
C GLY A 43 -4.02 7.70 -11.02
N VAL A 44 -4.91 6.72 -11.16
CA VAL A 44 -5.98 6.46 -10.19
C VAL A 44 -5.75 5.24 -9.28
N PHE A 45 -4.76 4.40 -9.57
CA PHE A 45 -4.54 3.12 -8.85
C PHE A 45 -3.23 3.07 -8.07
N GLN A 46 -2.18 3.78 -8.51
CA GLN A 46 -0.85 3.69 -7.88
C GLN A 46 -0.84 4.09 -6.40
N GLY A 47 -1.81 4.93 -5.98
CA GLY A 47 -2.00 5.31 -4.58
C GLY A 47 -2.23 4.12 -3.65
N TYR A 48 -2.90 3.05 -4.12
CA TYR A 48 -3.13 1.83 -3.32
C TYR A 48 -1.81 1.14 -2.98
N THR A 49 -0.95 0.93 -3.98
CA THR A 49 0.36 0.31 -3.79
C THR A 49 1.29 1.20 -2.98
N LEU A 50 1.28 2.51 -3.21
CA LEU A 50 2.03 3.46 -2.40
C LEU A 50 1.60 3.41 -0.93
N GLY A 51 0.29 3.33 -0.66
CA GLY A 51 -0.24 3.18 0.69
C GLY A 51 0.24 1.91 1.39
N ASN A 52 0.31 0.78 0.68
CA ASN A 52 0.88 -0.47 1.21
C ASN A 52 2.37 -0.33 1.56
N ILE A 53 3.16 0.31 0.70
CA ILE A 53 4.58 0.52 0.96
C ILE A 53 4.78 1.45 2.17
N LEU A 54 4.04 2.57 2.19
CA LEU A 54 4.10 3.55 3.26
C LEU A 54 3.64 3.00 4.61
N SER A 55 2.66 2.08 4.64
CA SER A 55 2.21 1.48 5.90
C SER A 55 3.31 0.64 6.55
N GLY A 56 4.02 -0.18 5.76
CA GLY A 56 5.17 -0.93 6.24
C GLY A 56 6.30 -0.01 6.70
N LEU A 57 6.59 1.03 5.92
CA LEU A 57 7.64 2.01 6.24
C LEU A 57 7.37 2.78 7.53
N PHE A 58 6.15 3.33 7.70
CA PHE A 58 5.81 4.09 8.90
C PHE A 58 5.66 3.22 10.14
N TYR A 59 5.12 2.00 9.99
CA TYR A 59 5.00 1.08 11.12
C TYR A 59 6.37 0.61 11.62
N ASP A 60 7.32 0.32 10.71
CA ASP A 60 8.70 -0.02 11.09
C ASP A 60 9.36 1.10 11.91
N GLN A 61 9.19 2.37 11.50
CA GLN A 61 9.71 3.51 12.27
C GLN A 61 9.02 3.67 13.63
N ALA A 62 7.72 3.40 13.71
CA ALA A 62 7.01 3.40 14.99
C ALA A 62 7.55 2.31 15.93
N LEU A 63 7.85 1.11 15.41
CA LEU A 63 8.43 0.02 16.19
C LEU A 63 9.86 0.31 16.67
N GLN A 64 10.68 0.97 15.84
CA GLN A 64 12.01 1.40 16.27
C GLN A 64 11.96 2.42 17.42
N ALA A 65 10.98 3.33 17.39
CA ALA A 65 10.77 4.30 18.47
C ALA A 65 10.13 3.67 19.72
N HIS A 66 9.19 2.74 19.53
CA HIS A 66 8.41 2.10 20.59
C HIS A 66 8.27 0.59 20.33
N PRO A 67 9.27 -0.22 20.75
CA PRO A 67 9.24 -1.67 20.53
C PRO A 67 8.09 -2.41 21.22
N THR A 68 7.41 -1.79 22.18
CA THR A 68 6.28 -2.38 22.94
C THR A 68 4.95 -2.37 22.19
N ILE A 69 4.85 -1.66 21.05
CA ILE A 69 3.61 -1.51 20.28
C ILE A 69 2.92 -2.87 19.99
N PRO A 70 3.61 -3.96 19.56
CA PRO A 70 2.93 -5.22 19.29
C PRO A 70 2.27 -5.84 20.54
N ASP A 71 2.95 -5.77 21.69
CA ASP A 71 2.43 -6.32 22.96
C ASP A 71 1.25 -5.49 23.49
N GLU A 72 1.27 -4.17 23.29
CA GLU A 72 0.17 -3.27 23.61
C GLU A 72 -1.06 -3.57 22.73
N ILE A 73 -0.85 -3.76 21.42
CA ILE A 73 -1.93 -4.14 20.50
C ILE A 73 -2.56 -5.47 20.92
N ALA A 74 -1.76 -6.45 21.35
CA ALA A 74 -2.26 -7.73 21.84
C ALA A 74 -3.15 -7.58 23.09
N GLN A 75 -2.97 -6.50 23.85
CA GLN A 75 -3.79 -6.14 25.02
C GLN A 75 -4.94 -5.19 24.68
N GLY A 76 -5.17 -4.88 23.40
CA GLY A 76 -6.18 -3.92 22.94
C GLY A 76 -5.81 -2.46 23.22
N GLN A 77 -4.53 -2.17 23.49
CA GLN A 77 -4.01 -0.84 23.75
C GLN A 77 -3.36 -0.27 22.48
N PHE A 78 -3.89 0.84 21.98
CA PHE A 78 -3.42 1.47 20.73
C PHE A 78 -2.84 2.88 20.96
N GLY A 79 -2.77 3.31 22.21
CA GLY A 79 -2.41 4.68 22.58
C GLY A 79 -1.03 5.09 22.07
N THR A 80 -0.01 4.27 22.28
CA THR A 80 1.36 4.55 21.85
C THR A 80 1.48 4.72 20.34
N LEU A 81 0.95 3.75 19.58
CA LEU A 81 0.98 3.81 18.12
C LEU A 81 0.20 5.03 17.60
N HIS A 82 -1.00 5.28 18.12
CA HIS A 82 -1.83 6.39 17.68
C HIS A 82 -1.19 7.75 17.98
N THR A 83 -0.63 7.94 19.18
CA THR A 83 0.09 9.16 19.55
C THR A 83 1.30 9.36 18.64
N TRP A 84 2.10 8.32 18.40
CA TRP A 84 3.24 8.40 17.48
C TRP A 84 2.80 8.82 16.07
N LEU A 85 1.71 8.25 15.54
CA LEU A 85 1.17 8.62 14.24
C LEU A 85 0.64 10.05 14.20
N ILE A 86 -0.01 10.53 15.26
CA ILE A 86 -0.43 11.93 15.36
C ILE A 86 0.78 12.86 15.29
N GLU A 87 1.77 12.60 16.12
CA GLU A 87 2.94 13.47 16.29
C GLU A 87 3.82 13.50 15.04
N ASN A 88 3.95 12.38 14.34
CA ASN A 88 4.88 12.27 13.22
C ASN A 88 4.21 12.46 11.85
N ILE A 89 2.89 12.25 11.75
CA ILE A 89 2.18 12.20 10.47
C ILE A 89 0.94 13.10 10.49
N TYR A 90 -0.04 12.79 11.34
CA TYR A 90 -1.40 13.34 11.16
C TYR A 90 -1.49 14.82 11.47
N GLN A 91 -0.77 15.32 12.49
CA GLN A 91 -0.83 16.73 12.88
C GLN A 91 -0.32 17.68 11.78
N HIS A 92 0.45 17.18 10.81
CA HIS A 92 1.02 18.00 9.75
C HIS A 92 0.05 18.28 8.60
N GLY A 93 -0.98 17.44 8.41
CA GLY A 93 -1.90 17.56 7.28
C GLY A 93 -1.16 17.74 5.94
N SER A 94 -1.56 18.73 5.15
CA SER A 94 -0.91 19.07 3.87
C SER A 94 0.20 20.14 4.01
N LYS A 95 0.74 20.36 5.21
CA LYS A 95 1.85 21.31 5.44
C LYS A 95 3.16 20.87 4.76
N LEU A 96 3.35 19.56 4.64
CA LEU A 96 4.52 18.93 4.04
C LEU A 96 4.12 18.25 2.74
N THR A 97 5.00 18.27 1.75
CA THR A 97 4.89 17.33 0.62
C THR A 97 5.08 15.90 1.12
N ALA A 98 4.62 14.91 0.34
CA ALA A 98 4.79 13.51 0.71
C ALA A 98 6.26 13.13 0.93
N ASN A 99 7.17 13.61 0.08
CA ASN A 99 8.60 13.34 0.20
C ASN A 99 9.21 13.98 1.46
N GLU A 100 8.85 15.23 1.78
CA GLU A 100 9.31 15.89 3.01
C GLU A 100 8.82 15.17 4.26
N LEU A 101 7.57 14.69 4.25
CA LEU A 101 7.02 13.93 5.35
C LEU A 101 7.74 12.58 5.52
N ILE A 102 7.97 11.86 4.42
CA ILE A 102 8.69 10.58 4.44
C ILE A 102 10.12 10.77 4.94
N GLU A 103 10.85 11.77 4.43
CA GLU A 103 12.22 12.10 4.85
C GLU A 103 12.25 12.43 6.34
N ARG A 104 11.29 13.23 6.83
CA ARG A 104 11.21 13.62 8.24
C ARG A 104 10.95 12.42 9.17
N VAL A 105 10.08 11.50 8.77
CA VAL A 105 9.71 10.33 9.60
C VAL A 105 10.79 9.24 9.55
N THR A 106 11.43 9.07 8.40
CA THR A 106 12.27 7.90 8.12
C THR A 106 13.76 8.21 8.04
N GLY A 107 14.13 9.49 7.98
CA GLY A 107 15.51 9.95 7.75
C GLY A 107 16.01 9.67 6.33
N GLY A 108 15.12 9.38 5.38
CA GLY A 108 15.49 9.07 4.00
C GLY A 108 14.29 8.98 3.05
N PRO A 109 14.53 8.63 1.77
CA PRO A 109 13.48 8.57 0.76
C PRO A 109 12.54 7.37 0.98
N LEU A 110 11.46 7.32 0.18
CA LEU A 110 10.58 6.15 0.10
C LEU A 110 11.37 4.88 -0.20
N ARG A 111 11.12 3.83 0.60
CA ARG A 111 11.79 2.53 0.52
C ARG A 111 10.77 1.40 0.62
N ILE A 112 10.98 0.35 -0.17
CA ILE A 112 10.07 -0.81 -0.24
C ILE A 112 10.44 -1.90 0.76
N GLU A 113 11.68 -1.85 1.28
CA GLU A 113 12.31 -2.88 2.08
C GLU A 113 11.51 -3.20 3.36
N PRO A 114 11.01 -2.22 4.14
CA PRO A 114 10.22 -2.53 5.35
C PRO A 114 8.92 -3.28 5.03
N TYR A 115 8.23 -2.88 3.96
CA TYR A 115 7.02 -3.57 3.52
C TYR A 115 7.31 -5.02 3.08
N MET A 116 8.40 -5.23 2.33
CA MET A 116 8.81 -6.57 1.93
C MET A 116 9.27 -7.43 3.10
N ALA A 117 9.97 -6.85 4.09
CA ALA A 117 10.38 -7.54 5.31
C ALA A 117 9.16 -8.01 6.10
N TYR A 118 8.15 -7.14 6.29
CA TYR A 118 6.88 -7.49 6.91
C TYR A 118 6.19 -8.66 6.19
N LEU A 119 6.02 -8.58 4.87
CA LEU A 119 5.35 -9.64 4.10
C LEU A 119 6.11 -10.96 4.19
N ARG A 120 7.44 -10.94 3.99
CA ARG A 120 8.27 -12.16 4.03
C ARG A 120 8.29 -12.78 5.42
N GLY A 121 8.41 -11.98 6.48
CA GLY A 121 8.38 -12.49 7.85
C GLY A 121 7.04 -13.15 8.16
N LYS A 122 5.93 -12.41 7.97
CA LYS A 122 4.58 -12.89 8.30
C LYS A 122 4.19 -14.12 7.48
N PHE A 123 4.33 -14.05 6.15
CA PHE A 123 3.88 -15.14 5.28
C PHE A 123 4.88 -16.30 5.25
N GLY A 124 6.17 -16.05 5.48
CA GLY A 124 7.17 -17.10 5.68
C GLY A 124 6.86 -17.93 6.93
N GLU A 125 6.50 -17.29 8.04
CA GLU A 125 6.08 -17.99 9.26
C GLU A 125 4.76 -18.75 9.07
N LEU A 126 3.72 -18.10 8.54
CA LEU A 126 2.39 -18.71 8.38
C LEU A 126 2.37 -19.91 7.44
N TYR A 127 3.19 -19.89 6.38
CA TYR A 127 3.20 -20.94 5.36
C TYR A 127 4.46 -21.81 5.38
N ASN A 128 5.38 -21.56 6.30
CA ASN A 128 6.66 -22.28 6.44
C ASN A 128 7.45 -22.33 5.10
N LEU A 129 7.68 -21.15 4.53
CA LEU A 129 8.36 -20.94 3.24
C LEU A 129 9.87 -20.68 3.38
#